data_AF-A0AAP6ELS2-F1
#
_entry.id   AF-A0AAP6ELS2-F1
#
_cell.length_a   1.000
_cell.length_b   1.000
_cell.length_c   1.000
_cell.angle_alpha   90.00
_cell.angle_beta   90.00
_cell.angle_gamma   90.00
#
_symmetry.space_group_name_H-M   'P 1'
#
loop_
_entity.id
_entity.type
_entity.pdbx_description
1 polymer ?
#
loop_
_entity_poly.entity_id
_entity_poly.type
_entity_poly.pdbx_seq_one_letter_code
_entity_poly.pdbx_strand_id
1 'polypeptide(L)'
;MFGIFDKIEEFFRELLLGGIKANLESMFLDINNQVNSVAADVGKTPMGWNGEVFSFIKNINDSVIIPIAGLIITAVLCIELINMVMQKNNMHDTDTFEFFKYIIKMWIAVWLVSHAFEFSMAVFDVAQSMVNKAAGVINTSATVSGDQIVQMVDALKDKGLGELLMILFEISLVKVAIQAISIVIMLVVYGRMFEIYVYSSVSAIPFATMGNKEWGQIGTNYIKGLFALGLQGLILMVCLGIYAVLVKTINFTDIHTSIFMVLGYAVLLGLMMLKSGTLAKSVMNSH
;
A
#
# COMPACT_ATOMS: atom_id res chain seq x y z
N MET A 1 -9.95 -62.96 10.31
CA MET A 1 -10.88 -61.87 10.68
C MET A 1 -10.17 -60.53 10.95
N PHE A 2 -8.83 -60.48 11.03
CA PHE A 2 -8.06 -59.26 11.31
C PHE A 2 -7.86 -58.30 10.13
N GLY A 3 -7.97 -58.74 8.87
CA GLY A 3 -7.62 -57.89 7.72
C GLY A 3 -8.65 -56.87 7.23
N ILE A 4 -9.85 -56.77 7.82
CA ILE A 4 -10.87 -55.79 7.39
C ILE A 4 -10.70 -54.47 8.14
N PHE A 5 -10.49 -54.52 9.46
CA PHE A 5 -10.27 -53.31 10.27
C PHE A 5 -8.98 -52.59 9.90
N ASP A 6 -7.90 -53.34 9.67
CA ASP A 6 -6.61 -52.78 9.22
C ASP A 6 -6.74 -52.08 7.86
N LYS A 7 -7.45 -52.69 6.90
CA LYS A 7 -7.72 -52.09 5.59
C LYS A 7 -8.61 -50.86 5.65
N ILE A 8 -9.58 -50.84 6.57
CA ILE A 8 -10.42 -49.67 6.81
C ILE A 8 -9.60 -48.54 7.42
N GLU A 9 -8.72 -48.84 8.37
CA GLU A 9 -7.80 -47.86 8.96
C GLU A 9 -6.85 -47.27 7.92
N GLU A 10 -6.24 -48.10 7.08
CA GLU A 10 -5.35 -47.67 6.00
C GLU A 10 -6.09 -46.79 4.98
N PHE A 11 -7.32 -47.17 4.59
CA PHE A 11 -8.18 -46.34 3.73
C PHE A 11 -8.45 -44.95 4.32
N PHE A 12 -8.86 -44.87 5.60
CA PHE A 12 -9.11 -43.58 6.24
C PHE A 12 -7.83 -42.76 6.40
N ARG A 13 -6.69 -43.40 6.66
CA ARG A 13 -5.38 -42.74 6.77
C ARG A 13 -4.99 -42.08 5.46
N GLU A 14 -5.07 -42.81 4.34
CA GLU A 14 -4.80 -42.26 3.00
C GLU A 14 -5.74 -41.10 2.66
N LEU A 15 -7.03 -41.23 2.99
CA LEU A 15 -8.01 -40.16 2.78
C LEU A 15 -7.67 -38.90 3.59
N LEU A 16 -7.32 -39.04 4.87
CA LEU A 16 -6.98 -37.91 5.74
C LEU A 16 -5.67 -37.24 5.31
N LEU A 17 -4.62 -38.01 5.01
CA LEU A 17 -3.35 -37.48 4.51
C LEU A 17 -3.54 -36.77 3.16
N GLY A 18 -4.37 -37.34 2.27
CA GLY A 18 -4.75 -36.70 1.01
C GLY A 18 -5.48 -35.37 1.22
N GLY A 19 -6.42 -35.32 2.16
CA GLY A 19 -7.13 -34.10 2.54
C GLY A 19 -6.21 -33.03 3.15
N ILE A 20 -5.30 -33.43 4.04
CA ILE A 20 -4.29 -32.54 4.64
C ILE A 20 -3.40 -31.95 3.56
N LYS A 21 -2.89 -32.79 2.66
CA LYS A 21 -2.05 -32.36 1.53
C LYS A 21 -2.78 -31.35 0.66
N ALA A 22 -4.00 -31.66 0.23
CA ALA A 22 -4.79 -30.77 -0.63
C ALA A 22 -5.08 -29.42 0.03
N ASN A 23 -5.35 -29.41 1.33
CA ASN A 23 -5.56 -28.16 2.07
C ASN A 23 -4.29 -27.33 2.21
N LEU A 24 -3.13 -27.95 2.51
CA LEU A 24 -1.85 -27.25 2.57
C LEU A 24 -1.44 -26.67 1.21
N GLU A 25 -1.58 -27.46 0.13
CA GLU A 25 -1.31 -27.01 -1.23
C GLU A 25 -2.18 -25.79 -1.59
N SER A 26 -3.49 -25.90 -1.38
CA SER A 26 -4.41 -24.79 -1.63
C SER A 26 -4.07 -23.55 -0.79
N MET A 27 -3.75 -23.72 0.49
CA MET A 27 -3.44 -22.61 1.40
C MET A 27 -2.16 -21.87 0.99
N PHE A 28 -1.08 -22.60 0.71
CA PHE A 28 0.17 -21.97 0.30
C PHE A 28 0.12 -21.40 -1.12
N LEU A 29 -0.66 -22.01 -2.02
CA LEU A 29 -0.94 -21.43 -3.34
C LEU A 29 -1.71 -20.10 -3.20
N ASP A 30 -2.75 -20.05 -2.36
CA ASP A 30 -3.50 -18.83 -2.11
C ASP A 30 -2.58 -17.72 -1.54
N ILE A 31 -1.71 -18.05 -0.59
CA ILE A 31 -0.69 -17.12 -0.05
C ILE A 31 0.27 -16.64 -1.15
N ASN A 32 0.82 -17.54 -1.95
CA ASN A 32 1.79 -17.17 -2.99
C ASN A 32 1.13 -16.26 -4.04
N ASN A 33 -0.09 -16.59 -4.47
CA ASN A 33 -0.87 -15.78 -5.40
C ASN A 33 -1.19 -14.39 -4.81
N GLN A 34 -1.60 -14.35 -3.54
CA GLN A 34 -1.83 -13.11 -2.80
C GLN A 34 -0.59 -12.22 -2.82
N VAL A 35 0.56 -12.76 -2.42
CA VAL A 35 1.82 -12.02 -2.33
C VAL A 35 2.21 -11.45 -3.70
N ASN A 36 2.10 -12.26 -4.75
CA ASN A 36 2.40 -11.85 -6.12
C ASN A 36 1.43 -10.75 -6.61
N SER A 37 0.13 -10.91 -6.36
CA SER A 37 -0.89 -9.93 -6.75
C SER A 37 -0.67 -8.59 -6.04
N VAL A 38 -0.40 -8.63 -4.73
CA VAL A 38 -0.15 -7.42 -3.92
C VAL A 38 1.12 -6.72 -4.38
N ALA A 39 2.21 -7.45 -4.61
CA ALA A 39 3.45 -6.89 -5.14
C ALA A 39 3.23 -6.22 -6.51
N ALA A 40 2.46 -6.86 -7.39
CA ALA A 40 2.13 -6.32 -8.70
C ALA A 40 1.26 -5.06 -8.61
N ASP A 41 0.22 -5.06 -7.77
CA ASP A 41 -0.72 -3.94 -7.66
C ASP A 41 -0.13 -2.73 -6.95
N VAL A 42 0.65 -2.93 -5.87
CA VAL A 42 1.42 -1.85 -5.23
C VAL A 42 2.48 -1.29 -6.20
N GLY A 43 2.96 -2.14 -7.11
CA GLY A 43 3.90 -1.85 -8.20
C GLY A 43 3.38 -0.94 -9.33
N LYS A 44 2.07 -0.67 -9.39
CA LYS A 44 1.46 0.12 -10.47
C LYS A 44 1.40 1.61 -10.13
N THR A 45 1.65 2.44 -11.15
CA THR A 45 1.35 3.87 -11.09
C THR A 45 -0.18 4.08 -11.07
N PRO A 46 -0.68 5.25 -10.62
CA PRO A 46 -2.11 5.53 -10.64
C PRO A 46 -2.74 5.37 -12.05
N MET A 47 -2.05 5.78 -13.10
CA MET A 47 -2.52 5.55 -14.48
C MET A 47 -2.50 4.06 -14.85
N GLY A 48 -1.46 3.33 -14.45
CA GLY A 48 -1.32 1.90 -14.74
C GLY A 48 -2.25 0.99 -13.93
N TRP A 49 -2.77 1.46 -12.80
CA TRP A 49 -3.73 0.70 -11.98
C TRP A 49 -5.11 0.69 -12.61
N ASN A 50 -5.63 1.87 -12.97
CA ASN A 50 -6.88 1.99 -13.74
C ASN A 50 -6.91 3.31 -14.53
N GLY A 51 -6.86 3.21 -15.86
CA GLY A 51 -6.85 4.37 -16.75
C GLY A 51 -8.14 5.18 -16.75
N GLU A 52 -9.30 4.53 -16.64
CA GLU A 52 -10.61 5.20 -16.66
C GLU A 52 -10.82 6.03 -15.39
N VAL A 53 -10.51 5.47 -14.22
CA VAL A 53 -10.56 6.18 -12.94
C VAL A 53 -9.57 7.34 -12.95
N PHE A 54 -8.35 7.12 -13.45
CA PHE A 54 -7.36 8.19 -13.58
C PHE A 54 -7.87 9.34 -14.47
N SER A 55 -8.40 9.04 -15.66
CA SER A 55 -8.95 10.05 -16.56
C SER A 55 -10.14 10.78 -15.95
N PHE A 56 -11.03 10.08 -15.25
CA PHE A 56 -12.14 10.69 -14.53
C PHE A 56 -11.66 11.70 -13.49
N ILE A 57 -10.68 11.31 -12.67
CA ILE A 57 -10.12 12.16 -11.61
C ILE A 57 -9.37 13.37 -12.19
N LYS A 58 -8.61 13.16 -13.27
CA LYS A 58 -7.95 14.26 -13.98
C LYS A 58 -8.98 15.24 -14.55
N ASN A 59 -10.07 14.77 -15.14
CA ASN A 59 -11.13 15.62 -15.66
C ASN A 59 -11.78 16.47 -14.55
N ILE A 60 -12.00 15.90 -13.36
CA ILE A 60 -12.47 16.67 -12.19
C ILE A 60 -11.45 17.74 -11.81
N ASN A 61 -10.16 17.40 -11.75
CA ASN A 61 -9.11 18.36 -11.43
C ASN A 61 -9.11 19.53 -12.44
N ASP A 62 -9.05 19.22 -13.72
CA ASP A 62 -8.96 20.20 -14.80
C ASP A 62 -10.21 21.09 -14.88
N SER A 63 -11.40 20.50 -14.76
CA SER A 63 -12.67 21.19 -15.03
C SER A 63 -13.25 21.90 -13.81
N VAL A 64 -12.93 21.44 -12.60
CA VAL A 64 -13.55 21.92 -11.36
C VAL A 64 -12.51 22.52 -10.42
N ILE A 65 -11.45 21.77 -10.13
CA ILE A 65 -10.51 22.16 -9.07
C ILE A 65 -9.57 23.27 -9.51
N ILE A 66 -9.04 23.22 -10.75
CA ILE A 66 -8.17 24.29 -11.28
C ILE A 66 -8.90 25.63 -11.31
N PRO A 67 -10.14 25.77 -11.81
CA PRO A 67 -10.88 27.03 -11.74
C PRO A 67 -11.06 27.55 -10.30
N ILE A 68 -11.39 26.68 -9.35
CA ILE A 68 -11.53 27.06 -7.93
C ILE A 68 -10.19 27.53 -7.37
N ALA A 69 -9.11 26.80 -7.64
CA ALA A 69 -7.76 27.18 -7.25
C ALA A 69 -7.34 28.51 -7.89
N GLY A 70 -7.80 28.81 -9.11
CA GLY A 70 -7.66 30.09 -9.78
C GLY A 70 -8.24 31.26 -8.99
N LEU A 71 -9.45 31.11 -8.43
CA LEU A 71 -10.05 32.13 -7.57
C LEU A 71 -9.24 32.31 -6.27
N ILE A 72 -8.79 31.21 -5.66
CA ILE A 72 -8.01 31.22 -4.43
C ILE A 72 -6.66 31.91 -4.64
N ILE A 73 -5.93 31.56 -5.70
CA ILE A 73 -4.62 32.15 -5.98
C ILE A 73 -4.75 33.64 -6.31
N THR A 74 -5.81 34.07 -7.03
CA THR A 74 -6.08 35.50 -7.23
C THR A 74 -6.25 36.23 -5.89
N ALA A 75 -7.06 35.70 -4.99
CA ALA A 75 -7.24 36.30 -3.67
C ALA A 75 -5.92 36.37 -2.88
N VAL A 76 -5.15 35.28 -2.86
CA VAL A 76 -3.84 35.19 -2.20
C VAL A 76 -2.86 36.23 -2.75
N LEU A 77 -2.75 36.33 -4.07
CA LEU A 77 -1.86 37.28 -4.74
C LEU A 77 -2.28 38.74 -4.47
N CYS A 78 -3.59 39.03 -4.47
CA CYS A 78 -4.09 40.37 -4.12
C CYS A 78 -3.73 40.75 -2.68
N ILE A 79 -3.90 39.84 -1.71
CA ILE A 79 -3.51 40.07 -0.32
C ILE A 79 -2.01 40.33 -0.21
N GLU A 80 -1.20 39.54 -0.90
CA GLU A 80 0.25 39.72 -0.88
C GLU A 80 0.70 41.04 -1.51
N LEU A 81 0.07 41.46 -2.62
CA LEU A 81 0.34 42.75 -3.24
C LEU A 81 -0.01 43.91 -2.31
N ILE A 82 -1.19 43.88 -1.67
CA ILE A 82 -1.61 44.91 -0.72
C ILE A 82 -0.60 45.01 0.43
N ASN A 83 -0.18 43.87 0.99
CA ASN A 83 0.81 43.83 2.06
C ASN A 83 2.16 44.42 1.64
N MET A 84 2.63 44.11 0.43
CA MET A 84 3.87 44.69 -0.11
C MET A 84 3.79 46.21 -0.27
N VAL A 85 2.68 46.73 -0.80
CA VAL A 85 2.45 48.17 -0.97
C VAL A 85 2.33 48.87 0.39
N MET A 86 1.61 48.30 1.35
CA MET A 86 1.44 48.86 2.70
C MET A 86 2.76 48.90 3.47
N GLN A 87 3.60 47.86 3.38
CA GLN A 87 4.89 47.81 4.09
C GLN A 87 5.86 48.91 3.64
N LYS A 88 5.72 49.44 2.42
CA LYS A 88 6.61 50.47 1.90
C LYS A 88 6.16 51.91 2.13
N ASN A 89 4.96 52.15 2.68
CA ASN A 89 4.36 53.41 3.18
C ASN A 89 4.75 54.77 2.57
N ASN A 90 5.33 54.79 1.38
CA ASN A 90 5.68 55.95 0.59
C ASN A 90 5.89 55.42 -0.83
N MET A 91 4.95 55.65 -1.75
CA MET A 91 5.02 55.18 -3.15
C MET A 91 6.22 55.73 -3.94
N HIS A 92 7.17 56.38 -3.28
CA HIS A 92 8.42 56.90 -3.80
C HIS A 92 9.60 55.91 -3.69
N ASP A 93 9.60 55.00 -2.70
CA ASP A 93 10.68 54.04 -2.43
C ASP A 93 10.24 52.58 -2.67
N THR A 94 9.33 52.36 -3.64
CA THR A 94 9.07 50.99 -4.09
C THR A 94 10.30 50.52 -4.86
N ASP A 95 11.24 49.92 -4.13
CA ASP A 95 12.44 49.30 -4.69
C ASP A 95 12.01 48.40 -5.85
N THR A 96 12.28 48.83 -7.08
CA THR A 96 11.76 48.22 -8.32
C THR A 96 12.00 46.71 -8.34
N PHE A 97 13.09 46.28 -7.71
CA PHE A 97 13.47 44.89 -7.54
C PHE A 97 12.48 44.05 -6.73
N GLU A 98 11.83 44.61 -5.72
CA GLU A 98 10.83 43.90 -4.90
C GLU A 98 9.51 43.68 -5.65
N PHE A 99 9.11 44.65 -6.45
CA PHE A 99 8.01 44.48 -7.39
C PHE A 99 8.33 43.40 -8.44
N PHE A 100 9.55 43.38 -9.00
CA PHE A 100 9.98 42.31 -9.90
C PHE A 100 9.95 40.92 -9.23
N LYS A 101 10.38 40.79 -7.97
CA LYS A 101 10.26 39.52 -7.21
C LYS A 101 8.81 39.06 -7.09
N TYR A 102 7.89 39.97 -6.84
CA TYR A 102 6.46 39.65 -6.77
C TYR A 102 5.92 39.15 -8.11
N ILE A 103 6.29 39.78 -9.24
CA ILE A 103 5.90 39.31 -10.57
C ILE A 103 6.42 37.90 -10.85
N ILE A 104 7.69 37.62 -10.52
CA ILE A 104 8.26 36.26 -10.65
C ILE A 104 7.50 35.27 -9.78
N LYS A 105 7.23 35.63 -8.52
CA LYS A 105 6.49 34.79 -7.58
C LYS A 105 5.08 34.48 -8.08
N MET A 106 4.36 35.48 -8.59
CA MET A 106 3.05 35.33 -9.20
C MET A 106 3.11 34.33 -10.36
N TRP A 107 4.06 34.50 -11.28
CA TRP A 107 4.22 33.61 -12.43
C TRP A 107 4.47 32.17 -12.00
N ILE A 108 5.39 31.94 -11.05
CA ILE A 108 5.67 30.61 -10.51
C ILE A 108 4.42 30.02 -9.85
N ALA A 109 3.70 30.80 -9.04
CA ALA A 109 2.52 30.32 -8.33
C ALA A 109 1.40 29.89 -9.29
N VAL A 110 1.12 30.70 -10.31
CA VAL A 110 0.12 30.38 -11.34
C VAL A 110 0.55 29.15 -12.15
N TRP A 111 1.82 29.08 -12.55
CA TRP A 111 2.34 27.89 -13.25
C TRP A 111 2.16 26.62 -12.43
N LEU A 112 2.49 26.69 -11.13
CA LEU A 112 2.43 25.55 -10.24
C LEU A 112 0.99 25.08 -9.99
N VAL A 113 0.05 26.01 -9.80
CA VAL A 113 -1.40 25.67 -9.69
C VAL A 113 -1.91 24.97 -10.94
N SER A 114 -1.53 25.46 -12.13
CA SER A 114 -1.96 24.86 -13.41
C SER A 114 -1.40 23.46 -13.65
N HIS A 115 -0.24 23.12 -13.06
CA HIS A 115 0.44 21.83 -13.22
C HIS A 115 0.45 21.01 -11.92
N ALA A 116 -0.45 21.33 -10.97
CA ALA A 116 -0.50 20.73 -9.65
C ALA A 116 -0.74 19.21 -9.66
N PHE A 117 -1.60 18.75 -10.57
CA PHE A 117 -1.89 17.33 -10.74
C PHE A 117 -0.68 16.58 -11.30
N GLU A 118 -0.01 17.15 -12.29
CA GLU A 118 1.18 16.58 -12.92
C GLU A 118 2.36 16.52 -11.95
N PHE A 119 2.54 17.57 -11.13
CA PHE A 119 3.48 17.53 -10.01
C PHE A 119 3.17 16.38 -9.06
N SER A 120 1.89 16.19 -8.72
CA SER A 120 1.47 15.10 -7.84
C SER A 120 1.80 13.73 -8.44
N MET A 121 1.57 13.56 -9.75
CA MET A 121 1.92 12.33 -10.46
C MET A 121 3.43 12.10 -10.55
N ALA A 122 4.22 13.14 -10.79
CA ALA A 122 5.69 13.03 -10.82
C ALA A 122 6.25 12.55 -9.46
N VAL A 123 5.69 13.01 -8.34
CA VAL A 123 6.05 12.51 -7.01
C VAL A 123 5.73 11.02 -6.88
N PHE A 124 4.58 10.58 -7.38
CA PHE A 124 4.21 9.17 -7.36
C PHE A 124 5.08 8.31 -8.29
N ASP A 125 5.53 8.82 -9.44
CA ASP A 125 6.47 8.09 -10.31
C ASP A 125 7.81 7.85 -9.61
N VAL A 126 8.33 8.86 -8.91
CA VAL A 126 9.55 8.71 -8.11
C VAL A 126 9.34 7.69 -6.99
N ALA A 127 8.24 7.79 -6.24
CA ALA A 127 7.89 6.82 -5.20
C ALA A 127 7.76 5.40 -5.79
N GLN A 128 7.17 5.27 -6.98
CA GLN A 128 6.99 4.00 -7.65
C GLN A 128 8.34 3.37 -8.04
N SER A 129 9.33 4.17 -8.42
CA SER A 129 10.68 3.67 -8.66
C SER A 129 11.29 3.02 -7.40
N MET A 130 11.00 3.56 -6.21
CA MET A 130 11.46 3.01 -4.93
C MET A 130 10.73 1.70 -4.60
N VAL A 131 9.42 1.66 -4.81
CA VAL A 131 8.58 0.47 -4.65
C VAL A 131 9.07 -0.66 -5.56
N ASN A 132 9.32 -0.38 -6.84
CA ASN A 132 9.75 -1.38 -7.81
C ASN A 132 11.15 -1.92 -7.49
N LYS A 133 12.06 -1.07 -6.99
CA LYS A 133 13.35 -1.52 -6.48
C LYS A 133 13.21 -2.44 -5.27
N ALA A 134 12.30 -2.13 -4.34
CA ALA A 134 12.01 -3.00 -3.19
C ALA A 134 11.38 -4.33 -3.63
N ALA A 135 10.47 -4.31 -4.60
CA ALA A 135 9.86 -5.52 -5.16
C ALA A 135 10.90 -6.48 -5.77
N GLY A 136 11.90 -5.93 -6.47
CA GLY A 136 13.01 -6.72 -7.02
C GLY A 136 13.81 -7.50 -5.97
N VAL A 137 13.89 -6.98 -4.73
CA VAL A 137 14.54 -7.68 -3.61
C VAL A 137 13.64 -8.80 -3.07
N ILE A 138 12.32 -8.58 -3.02
CA ILE A 138 11.34 -9.48 -2.39
C ILE A 138 11.06 -10.74 -3.23
N ASN A 139 11.04 -10.60 -4.57
CA ASN A 139 10.76 -11.69 -5.51
C ASN A 139 11.74 -12.89 -5.45
N THR A 140 12.77 -12.83 -4.60
CA THR A 140 13.74 -13.91 -4.38
C THR A 140 13.40 -14.84 -3.21
N SER A 141 12.35 -14.54 -2.41
CA SER A 141 12.21 -15.13 -1.06
C SER A 141 10.86 -15.77 -0.72
N ALA A 142 9.83 -15.65 -1.57
CA ALA A 142 8.43 -15.88 -1.18
C ALA A 142 7.74 -17.08 -1.86
N THR A 143 8.31 -18.29 -1.78
CA THR A 143 7.55 -19.50 -2.16
C THR A 143 7.82 -20.63 -1.17
N VAL A 144 6.75 -21.11 -0.52
CA VAL A 144 6.75 -22.44 0.09
C VAL A 144 6.62 -23.45 -1.06
N SER A 145 7.62 -24.32 -1.23
CA SER A 145 7.67 -25.23 -2.36
C SER A 145 6.78 -26.46 -2.15
N GLY A 146 6.30 -27.06 -3.24
CA GLY A 146 5.53 -28.32 -3.17
C GLY A 146 6.28 -29.44 -2.46
N ASP A 147 7.61 -29.46 -2.59
CA ASP A 147 8.48 -30.44 -1.89
C ASP A 147 8.41 -30.30 -0.37
N GLN A 148 8.30 -29.08 0.16
CA GLN A 148 8.12 -28.86 1.60
C GLN A 148 6.78 -29.41 2.07
N ILE A 149 5.71 -29.26 1.27
CA ILE A 149 4.38 -29.79 1.60
C ILE A 149 4.40 -31.32 1.61
N VAL A 150 5.08 -31.95 0.65
CA VAL A 150 5.25 -33.41 0.62
C VAL A 150 5.98 -33.90 1.87
N GLN A 151 7.08 -33.25 2.26
CA GLN A 151 7.82 -33.57 3.49
C GLN A 151 6.95 -33.40 4.75
N MET A 152 6.12 -32.35 4.81
CA MET A 152 5.19 -32.14 5.91
C MET A 152 4.18 -33.27 6.01
N VAL A 153 3.60 -33.72 4.89
CA VAL A 153 2.62 -34.82 4.85
C VAL A 153 3.27 -36.16 5.19
N ASP A 154 4.49 -36.39 4.70
CA ASP A 154 5.26 -37.61 5.00
C ASP A 154 5.53 -37.77 6.49
N ALA A 155 5.83 -36.67 7.20
CA ALA A 155 6.03 -36.67 8.65
C ALA A 155 4.76 -37.00 9.46
N LEU A 156 3.57 -37.02 8.83
CA LEU A 156 2.31 -37.37 9.48
C LEU A 156 1.90 -38.83 9.26
N LYS A 157 2.57 -39.57 8.38
CA LYS A 157 2.19 -40.94 8.01
C LYS A 157 2.07 -41.89 9.20
N ASP A 158 2.90 -41.67 10.22
CA ASP A 158 2.97 -42.50 11.42
C ASP A 158 2.01 -42.06 12.56
N LYS A 159 1.26 -40.96 12.37
CA LYS A 159 0.34 -40.43 13.40
C LYS A 159 -0.96 -41.22 13.49
N GLY A 160 -1.65 -41.17 14.63
CA GLY A 160 -2.94 -41.86 14.79
C GLY A 160 -4.05 -41.24 13.92
N LEU A 161 -5.08 -42.03 13.55
CA LEU A 161 -6.23 -41.52 12.78
C LEU A 161 -6.93 -40.31 13.43
N GLY A 162 -7.09 -40.33 14.76
CA GLY A 162 -7.70 -39.23 15.50
C GLY A 162 -6.87 -37.94 15.43
N GLU A 163 -5.54 -38.07 15.47
CA GLU A 163 -4.62 -36.94 15.36
C GLU A 163 -4.63 -36.36 13.94
N LEU A 164 -4.65 -37.21 12.91
CA LEU A 164 -4.80 -36.78 11.52
C LEU A 164 -6.11 -36.03 11.27
N LEU A 165 -7.23 -36.50 11.86
CA LEU A 165 -8.52 -35.79 11.80
C LEU A 165 -8.44 -34.40 12.43
N MET A 166 -7.77 -34.28 13.58
CA MET A 166 -7.56 -33.00 14.26
C MET A 166 -6.71 -32.04 13.42
N ILE A 167 -5.60 -32.52 12.86
CA ILE A 167 -4.73 -31.73 11.98
C ILE A 167 -5.48 -31.26 10.73
N LEU A 168 -6.28 -32.13 10.12
CA LEU A 168 -7.10 -31.77 8.95
C LEU A 168 -8.06 -30.62 9.29
N PHE A 169 -8.70 -30.68 10.46
CA PHE A 169 -9.61 -29.63 10.93
C PHE A 169 -8.86 -28.31 11.18
N GLU A 170 -7.71 -28.35 11.85
CA GLU A 170 -6.89 -27.16 12.13
C GLU A 170 -6.42 -26.47 10.85
N ILE A 171 -5.90 -27.21 9.87
CA ILE A 171 -5.46 -26.64 8.58
C ILE A 171 -6.66 -26.03 7.86
N SER A 172 -7.82 -26.68 7.89
CA SER A 172 -9.03 -26.15 7.25
C SER A 172 -9.44 -24.81 7.86
N LEU A 173 -9.41 -24.68 9.20
CA LEU A 173 -9.72 -23.44 9.89
C LEU A 173 -8.72 -22.34 9.54
N VAL A 174 -7.42 -22.66 9.56
CA VAL A 174 -6.35 -21.71 9.28
C VAL A 174 -6.39 -21.24 7.82
N LYS A 175 -6.69 -22.13 6.88
CA LYS A 175 -6.93 -21.78 5.48
C LYS A 175 -8.02 -20.72 5.33
N VAL A 176 -9.17 -20.92 5.98
CA VAL A 176 -10.29 -19.95 5.94
C VAL A 176 -9.86 -18.60 6.56
N ALA A 177 -9.12 -18.63 7.67
CA ALA A 177 -8.62 -17.41 8.31
C ALA A 177 -7.64 -16.65 7.40
N ILE A 178 -6.74 -17.34 6.71
CA ILE A 178 -5.82 -16.74 5.73
C ILE A 178 -6.61 -16.12 4.56
N GLN A 179 -7.63 -16.80 4.04
CA GLN A 179 -8.49 -16.23 2.99
C GLN A 179 -9.21 -14.94 3.44
N ALA A 180 -9.63 -14.85 4.70
CA ALA A 180 -10.19 -13.61 5.23
C ALA A 180 -9.15 -12.48 5.33
N ILE A 181 -7.94 -12.78 5.81
CA ILE A 181 -6.83 -11.82 5.89
C ILE A 181 -6.44 -11.33 4.49
N SER A 182 -6.42 -12.25 3.53
CA SER A 182 -6.20 -11.97 2.11
C SER A 182 -7.14 -10.90 1.56
N ILE A 183 -8.44 -10.97 1.89
CA ILE A 183 -9.42 -9.94 1.49
C ILE A 183 -9.07 -8.60 2.14
N VAL A 184 -8.72 -8.59 3.43
CA VAL A 184 -8.33 -7.36 4.14
C VAL A 184 -7.11 -6.70 3.51
N ILE A 185 -6.09 -7.47 3.16
CA ILE A 185 -4.88 -6.96 2.48
C ILE A 185 -5.25 -6.34 1.13
N MET A 186 -6.12 -7.00 0.35
CA MET A 186 -6.59 -6.48 -0.94
C MET A 186 -7.28 -5.11 -0.79
N LEU A 187 -8.14 -4.98 0.22
CA LEU A 187 -8.81 -3.72 0.52
C LEU A 187 -7.82 -2.60 0.89
N VAL A 188 -6.74 -2.91 1.61
CA VAL A 188 -5.70 -1.91 1.93
C VAL A 188 -4.97 -1.45 0.68
N VAL A 189 -4.55 -2.38 -0.19
CA VAL A 189 -3.82 -2.06 -1.42
C VAL A 189 -4.69 -1.22 -2.36
N TYR A 190 -5.96 -1.58 -2.52
CA TYR A 190 -6.90 -0.82 -3.34
C TYR A 190 -7.25 0.51 -2.70
N GLY A 191 -7.50 0.53 -1.39
CA GLY A 191 -7.76 1.74 -0.62
C GLY A 191 -6.66 2.78 -0.75
N ARG A 192 -5.37 2.36 -0.81
CA ARG A 192 -4.25 3.26 -1.12
C ARG A 192 -4.42 3.98 -2.46
N MET A 193 -4.84 3.28 -3.51
CA MET A 193 -5.04 3.90 -4.83
C MET A 193 -6.17 4.93 -4.79
N PHE A 194 -7.28 4.60 -4.12
CA PHE A 194 -8.35 5.57 -3.87
C PHE A 194 -7.84 6.80 -3.11
N GLU A 195 -7.04 6.62 -2.06
CA GLU A 195 -6.47 7.74 -1.28
C GLU A 195 -5.58 8.63 -2.18
N ILE A 196 -4.72 8.03 -3.01
CA ILE A 196 -3.88 8.75 -3.99
C ILE A 196 -4.72 9.57 -4.98
N TYR A 197 -5.77 8.98 -5.55
CA TYR A 197 -6.64 9.68 -6.50
C TYR A 197 -7.37 10.85 -5.85
N VAL A 198 -7.97 10.65 -4.67
CA VAL A 198 -8.68 11.71 -3.96
C VAL A 198 -7.72 12.84 -3.60
N TYR A 199 -6.54 12.49 -3.08
CA TYR A 199 -5.55 13.48 -2.67
C TYR A 199 -5.02 14.30 -3.86
N SER A 200 -4.68 13.64 -4.97
CA SER A 200 -4.20 14.32 -6.19
C SER A 200 -5.29 15.12 -6.90
N SER A 201 -6.56 14.71 -6.80
CA SER A 201 -7.70 15.42 -7.41
C SER A 201 -7.81 16.86 -6.91
N VAL A 202 -7.51 17.11 -5.64
CA VAL A 202 -7.62 18.44 -5.00
C VAL A 202 -6.31 19.22 -4.97
N SER A 203 -5.25 18.72 -5.62
CA SER A 203 -3.88 19.24 -5.54
C SER A 203 -3.74 20.75 -5.80
N ALA A 204 -4.48 21.31 -6.76
CA ALA A 204 -4.33 22.70 -7.16
C ALA A 204 -4.66 23.71 -6.05
N ILE A 205 -5.57 23.37 -5.13
CA ILE A 205 -5.99 24.27 -4.04
C ILE A 205 -4.85 24.50 -3.03
N PRO A 206 -4.23 23.47 -2.44
CA PRO A 206 -3.07 23.67 -1.57
C PRO A 206 -1.92 24.44 -2.24
N PHE A 207 -1.66 24.17 -3.51
CA PHE A 207 -0.63 24.90 -4.26
C PHE A 207 -0.97 26.38 -4.46
N ALA A 208 -2.25 26.74 -4.65
CA ALA A 208 -2.69 28.12 -4.72
C ALA A 208 -2.42 28.90 -3.41
N THR A 209 -2.40 28.20 -2.27
CA THR A 209 -2.15 28.80 -0.95
C THR A 209 -0.68 28.81 -0.53
N MET A 210 0.17 28.03 -1.19
CA MET A 210 1.56 27.76 -0.75
C MET A 210 2.44 29.01 -0.73
N GLY A 211 2.18 29.95 -1.64
CA GLY A 211 2.95 31.19 -1.75
C GLY A 211 2.76 32.14 -0.57
N ASN A 212 1.63 32.07 0.15
CA ASN A 212 1.32 33.02 1.22
C ASN A 212 2.02 32.65 2.54
N LYS A 213 2.42 33.65 3.33
CA LYS A 213 2.94 33.41 4.69
C LYS A 213 1.88 32.84 5.63
N GLU A 214 0.65 33.29 5.51
CA GLU A 214 -0.43 32.87 6.43
C GLU A 214 -1.01 31.50 6.08
N TRP A 215 -1.15 31.20 4.78
CA TRP A 215 -1.78 29.97 4.29
C TRP A 215 -0.77 28.97 3.72
N GLY A 216 0.52 29.30 3.67
CA GLY A 216 1.57 28.45 3.10
C GLY A 216 1.74 27.12 3.81
N GLN A 217 1.29 27.02 5.07
CA GLN A 217 1.26 25.77 5.81
C GLN A 217 0.33 24.73 5.16
N ILE A 218 -0.76 25.15 4.52
CA ILE A 218 -1.69 24.25 3.81
C ILE A 218 -0.95 23.55 2.66
N GLY A 219 -0.29 24.33 1.79
CA GLY A 219 0.51 23.79 0.69
C GLY A 219 1.67 22.91 1.17
N THR A 220 2.38 23.33 2.22
CA THR A 220 3.50 22.56 2.78
C THR A 220 3.04 21.22 3.36
N ASN A 221 1.94 21.22 4.11
CA ASN A 221 1.35 19.99 4.66
C ASN A 221 0.84 19.08 3.55
N TYR A 222 0.24 19.66 2.49
CA TYR A 222 -0.17 18.89 1.32
C TYR A 222 1.00 18.13 0.71
N ILE A 223 2.12 18.80 0.46
CA ILE A 223 3.33 18.18 -0.09
C ILE A 223 3.86 17.06 0.82
N LYS A 224 3.90 17.29 2.14
CA LYS A 224 4.31 16.25 3.10
C LYS A 224 3.39 15.02 3.03
N GLY A 225 2.07 15.24 2.96
CA GLY A 225 1.12 14.14 2.81
C GLY A 225 1.22 13.43 1.46
N LEU A 226 1.52 14.15 0.38
CA LEU A 226 1.78 13.57 -0.94
C LEU A 226 2.98 12.61 -0.91
N PHE A 227 4.09 13.05 -0.29
CA PHE A 227 5.25 12.19 -0.08
C PHE A 227 4.94 11.02 0.87
N ALA A 228 4.11 11.22 1.89
CA ALA A 228 3.67 10.13 2.76
C ALA A 228 2.88 9.05 2.00
N LEU A 229 1.96 9.43 1.12
CA LEU A 229 1.22 8.48 0.26
C LEU A 229 2.15 7.73 -0.70
N GLY A 230 3.18 8.41 -1.22
CA GLY A 230 4.25 7.77 -1.99
C GLY A 230 4.99 6.72 -1.15
N LEU A 231 5.46 7.11 0.04
CA LEU A 231 6.20 6.26 0.96
C LEU A 231 5.38 5.06 1.46
N GLN A 232 4.07 5.22 1.63
CA GLN A 232 3.18 4.12 2.04
C GLN A 232 3.31 2.91 1.12
N GLY A 233 3.46 3.10 -0.19
CA GLY A 233 3.69 2.01 -1.14
C GLY A 233 4.96 1.22 -0.81
N LEU A 234 6.03 1.90 -0.43
CA LEU A 234 7.28 1.26 -0.01
C LEU A 234 7.08 0.47 1.29
N ILE A 235 6.37 1.04 2.27
CA ILE A 235 6.08 0.35 3.55
C ILE A 235 5.30 -0.94 3.29
N LEU A 236 4.29 -0.92 2.40
CA LEU A 236 3.55 -2.13 2.01
C LEU A 236 4.47 -3.20 1.45
N MET A 237 5.41 -2.84 0.57
CA MET A 237 6.40 -3.78 0.04
C MET A 237 7.32 -4.31 1.14
N VAL A 238 7.81 -3.46 2.04
CA VAL A 238 8.66 -3.90 3.16
C VAL A 238 7.92 -4.90 4.05
N CYS A 239 6.65 -4.64 4.40
CA CYS A 239 5.82 -5.58 5.16
C CYS A 239 5.69 -6.93 4.45
N LEU A 240 5.45 -6.92 3.14
CA LEU A 240 5.37 -8.13 2.31
C LEU A 240 6.70 -8.91 2.32
N GLY A 241 7.83 -8.21 2.20
CA GLY A 241 9.17 -8.79 2.25
C GLY A 241 9.48 -9.42 3.61
N ILE A 242 9.14 -8.75 4.72
CA ILE A 242 9.30 -9.30 6.07
C ILE A 242 8.47 -10.58 6.23
N TYR A 243 7.22 -10.57 5.79
CA TYR A 243 6.36 -11.75 5.83
C TYR A 243 6.95 -12.93 5.05
N ALA A 244 7.44 -12.69 3.82
CA ALA A 244 8.09 -13.72 3.01
C ALA A 244 9.28 -14.36 3.72
N VAL A 245 10.14 -13.55 4.34
CA VAL A 245 11.29 -14.06 5.11
C VAL A 245 10.84 -14.84 6.34
N LEU A 246 9.85 -14.34 7.09
CA LEU A 246 9.34 -15.00 8.30
C LEU A 246 8.76 -16.39 8.00
N VAL A 247 7.93 -16.50 6.96
CA VAL A 247 7.36 -17.80 6.55
C VAL A 247 8.45 -18.80 6.17
N LYS A 248 9.53 -18.35 5.51
CA LYS A 248 10.67 -19.20 5.15
C LYS A 248 11.45 -19.73 6.36
N THR A 249 11.43 -19.01 7.48
CA THR A 249 12.14 -19.44 8.71
C THR A 249 11.38 -20.46 9.54
N ILE A 250 10.15 -20.83 9.17
CA ILE A 250 9.36 -21.81 9.90
C ILE A 250 9.95 -23.20 9.70
N ASN A 251 10.37 -23.84 10.79
CA ASN A 251 10.71 -25.25 10.81
C ASN A 251 9.42 -26.07 10.97
N PHE A 252 9.15 -26.96 10.03
CA PHE A 252 7.93 -27.78 10.00
C PHE A 252 8.05 -29.09 10.80
N THR A 253 8.79 -29.09 11.91
CA THR A 253 8.99 -30.27 12.75
C THR A 253 7.75 -30.66 13.54
N ASP A 254 6.94 -29.68 13.95
CA ASP A 254 5.65 -29.88 14.62
C ASP A 254 4.57 -29.13 13.86
N ILE A 255 3.71 -29.89 13.17
CA ILE A 255 2.75 -29.34 12.23
C ILE A 255 1.74 -28.40 12.92
N HIS A 256 1.32 -28.73 14.15
CA HIS A 256 0.36 -27.92 14.90
C HIS A 256 0.93 -26.52 15.12
N THR A 257 2.12 -26.45 15.72
CA THR A 257 2.81 -25.19 16.00
C THR A 257 3.12 -24.42 14.71
N SER A 258 3.58 -25.10 13.67
CA SER A 258 3.96 -24.45 12.41
C SER A 258 2.76 -23.82 11.68
N ILE A 259 1.61 -24.49 11.62
CA ILE A 259 0.41 -23.94 10.94
C ILE A 259 -0.09 -22.70 11.68
N PHE A 260 -0.17 -22.73 13.01
CA PHE A 260 -0.56 -21.55 13.80
C PHE A 260 0.45 -20.41 13.70
N MET A 261 1.74 -20.71 13.52
CA MET A 261 2.77 -19.70 13.26
C MET A 261 2.58 -19.03 11.89
N VAL A 262 2.26 -19.80 10.84
CA VAL A 262 1.88 -19.24 9.52
C VAL A 262 0.68 -18.30 9.67
N LEU A 263 -0.37 -18.72 10.39
CA LEU A 263 -1.51 -17.86 10.67
C LEU A 263 -1.10 -16.58 11.41
N GLY A 264 -0.28 -16.70 12.45
CA GLY A 264 0.21 -15.57 13.23
C GLY A 264 0.97 -14.54 12.37
N TYR A 265 1.84 -15.00 11.48
CA TYR A 265 2.54 -14.12 10.54
C TYR A 265 1.60 -13.48 9.51
N ALA A 266 0.58 -14.19 9.03
CA ALA A 266 -0.42 -13.62 8.14
C ALA A 266 -1.24 -12.53 8.85
N VAL A 267 -1.66 -12.76 10.09
CA VAL A 267 -2.37 -11.76 10.91
C VAL A 267 -1.49 -10.52 11.13
N LEU A 268 -0.22 -10.72 11.50
CA LEU A 268 0.73 -9.62 11.67
C LEU A 268 0.92 -8.81 10.38
N LEU A 269 1.05 -9.47 9.23
CA LEU A 269 1.09 -8.81 7.93
C LEU A 269 -0.15 -7.94 7.71
N GLY A 270 -1.35 -8.51 7.88
CA GLY A 270 -2.60 -7.77 7.73
C GLY A 270 -2.69 -6.52 8.62
N LEU A 271 -2.34 -6.66 9.91
CA LEU A 271 -2.33 -5.55 10.87
C LEU A 271 -1.30 -4.46 10.51
N MET A 272 -0.10 -4.85 10.08
CA MET A 272 0.94 -3.91 9.67
C MET A 272 0.55 -3.17 8.39
N MET A 273 -0.04 -3.86 7.42
CA MET A 273 -0.53 -3.24 6.19
C MET A 273 -1.66 -2.24 6.48
N LEU A 274 -2.61 -2.57 7.37
CA LEU A 274 -3.66 -1.64 7.81
C LEU A 274 -3.08 -0.34 8.42
N LYS A 275 -1.97 -0.43 9.16
CA LYS A 275 -1.31 0.73 9.77
C LYS A 275 -0.33 1.46 8.84
N SER A 276 -0.04 0.93 7.65
CA SER A 276 0.98 1.48 6.73
C SER A 276 0.81 2.97 6.44
N GLY A 277 -0.42 3.44 6.19
CA GLY A 277 -0.70 4.85 5.92
C GLY A 277 -0.41 5.76 7.11
N THR A 278 -0.77 5.32 8.33
CA THR A 278 -0.48 6.07 9.56
C THR A 278 1.03 6.16 9.83
N LEU A 279 1.77 5.08 9.56
CA LEU A 279 3.22 5.05 9.69
C LEU A 279 3.87 6.01 8.68
N ALA A 280 3.44 5.99 7.42
CA ALA A 280 3.98 6.87 6.39
C ALA A 280 3.76 8.36 6.74
N LYS A 281 2.55 8.69 7.21
CA LYS A 281 2.19 10.05 7.64
C LYS A 281 3.02 10.50 8.84
N SER A 282 3.23 9.62 9.82
CA SER A 282 4.07 9.88 10.98
C SER A 282 5.53 10.14 10.61
N VAL A 283 6.10 9.40 9.64
CA VAL A 283 7.48 9.60 9.18
C VAL A 283 7.65 10.96 8.52
N MET A 284 6.67 11.39 7.73
CA MET A 284 6.71 12.69 7.03
C MET A 284 6.25 13.87 7.89
N ASN A 285 5.84 13.61 9.14
CA ASN A 285 5.19 14.60 10.01
C ASN A 285 4.06 15.35 9.27
N SER A 286 3.27 14.57 8.52
CA SER A 286 2.03 15.03 7.90
C SER A 286 0.88 14.62 8.82
N HIS A 287 0.20 15.60 9.39
CA HIS A 287 -1.00 15.39 10.20
C HIS A 287 -2.25 15.48 9.33
#